data_AF-A0A838WTK1-F1
#
_entry.id   AF-A0A838WTK1-F1
#
_cell.length_a   1.000
_cell.length_b   1.000
_cell.length_c   1.000
_cell.angle_alpha   90.00
_cell.angle_beta   90.00
_cell.angle_gamma   90.00
#
_symmetry.space_group_name_H-M   'P 1'
#
loop_
_entity.id
_entity.type
_entity.pdbx_description
1 polymer ?
#
loop_
_entity_poly.entity_id
_entity_poly.type
_entity_poly.pdbx_seq_one_letter_code
_entity_poly.pdbx_strand_id
1 'polypeptide(L)'
;DKTSFALRLIKQPGAFFLSRPRRFGKSLFVDTLKEIFEGNEKLFEGLYIHDKWDWSRKFPVIKIDFAGGVLRNREELDKKINGMLLKTTKSLRINCELDDIQGRFGEIIAGAREQFGERVVVLVDEYDKPIL
;
A
#
# COMPACT_ATOMS: atom_id res chain seq x y z
N ASP A 1 12.09 13.86 10.64
CA ASP A 1 10.88 13.78 9.80
C ASP A 1 11.26 13.52 8.33
N LYS A 2 10.57 12.62 7.62
CA LYS A 2 10.81 12.29 6.19
C LYS A 2 9.65 12.72 5.27
N THR A 3 8.67 13.45 5.79
CA THR A 3 7.46 13.79 5.03
C THR A 3 7.72 14.68 3.80
N SER A 4 8.81 15.45 3.78
CA SER A 4 9.27 16.17 2.58
C SER A 4 9.66 15.25 1.42
N PHE A 5 10.31 14.12 1.73
CA PHE A 5 10.64 13.09 0.77
C PHE A 5 9.40 12.36 0.28
N ALA A 6 8.47 12.02 1.20
CA ALA A 6 7.18 11.43 0.85
C ALA A 6 6.39 12.33 -0.11
N LEU A 7 6.25 13.63 0.19
CA LEU A 7 5.52 14.57 -0.65
C LEU A 7 6.11 14.66 -2.07
N ARG A 8 7.44 14.65 -2.19
CA ARG A 8 8.11 14.66 -3.49
C ARG A 8 7.79 13.40 -4.30
N LEU A 9 7.84 12.23 -3.66
CA LEU A 9 7.48 10.96 -4.32
C LEU A 9 6.02 10.96 -4.77
N ILE A 10 5.09 11.39 -3.91
CA ILE A 10 3.65 11.39 -4.20
C ILE A 10 3.31 12.28 -5.40
N LYS A 11 4.03 13.39 -5.58
CA LYS A 11 3.84 14.32 -6.71
C LYS A 11 4.40 13.78 -8.03
N GLN A 12 5.20 12.72 -8.01
CA GLN A 12 5.77 12.13 -9.20
C GLN A 12 4.93 10.91 -9.64
N PRO A 13 4.46 10.86 -10.90
CA PRO A 13 3.80 9.66 -11.40
C PRO A 13 4.83 8.55 -11.62
N GLY A 14 4.48 7.30 -11.26
CA GLY A 14 5.28 6.13 -11.60
C GLY A 14 5.31 5.07 -10.51
N ALA A 15 6.10 4.03 -10.78
CA ALA A 15 6.44 2.99 -9.82
C ALA A 15 7.81 3.30 -9.21
N PHE A 16 7.90 3.28 -7.89
CA PHE A 16 9.12 3.60 -7.16
C PHE A 16 9.67 2.39 -6.43
N PHE A 17 10.97 2.17 -6.56
CA PHE A 17 11.67 1.11 -5.87
C PHE A 17 12.48 1.68 -4.70
N LEU A 18 12.17 1.27 -3.47
CA LEU A 18 12.83 1.76 -2.26
C LEU A 18 13.96 0.81 -1.82
N SER A 19 15.13 0.95 -2.45
CA SER A 19 16.33 0.19 -2.10
C SER A 19 17.05 0.79 -0.87
N ARG A 20 16.98 0.13 0.29
CA ARG A 20 17.82 0.40 1.49
C ARG A 20 18.22 -0.90 2.21
N PRO A 21 19.29 -0.93 3.04
CA PRO A 21 19.66 -2.11 3.82
C PRO A 21 18.58 -2.52 4.83
N ARG A 22 18.60 -3.79 5.28
CA ARG A 22 17.67 -4.32 6.29
C ARG A 22 17.68 -3.47 7.57
N ARG A 23 16.51 -3.28 8.17
CA ARG A 23 16.26 -2.48 9.40
C ARG A 23 16.44 -0.96 9.29
N PHE A 24 16.54 -0.40 8.08
CA PHE A 24 16.63 1.06 7.88
C PHE A 24 15.27 1.77 7.72
N GLY A 25 14.24 1.31 8.45
CA GLY A 25 12.94 1.97 8.55
C GLY A 25 12.18 2.11 7.23
N LYS A 26 12.22 1.07 6.38
CA LYS A 26 11.41 1.00 5.15
C LYS A 26 9.94 0.83 5.47
N SER A 27 9.60 -0.17 6.29
CA SER A 27 8.22 -0.44 6.69
C SER A 27 7.55 0.78 7.30
N LEU A 28 8.22 1.45 8.24
CA LEU A 28 7.72 2.70 8.81
C LEU A 28 7.47 3.78 7.76
N PHE A 29 8.32 3.87 6.72
CA PHE A 29 8.14 4.83 5.65
C PHE A 29 7.00 4.44 4.69
N VAL A 30 6.81 3.15 4.41
CA VAL A 30 5.66 2.63 3.66
C VAL A 30 4.36 2.90 4.42
N ASP A 31 4.36 2.68 5.74
CA ASP A 31 3.24 3.03 6.62
C ASP A 31 2.99 4.53 6.60
N THR A 32 4.04 5.36 6.67
CA THR A 32 3.90 6.82 6.54
C THR A 32 3.20 7.19 5.23
N LEU A 33 3.56 6.57 4.10
CA LEU A 33 2.88 6.81 2.81
C LEU A 33 1.41 6.38 2.86
N LYS A 34 1.11 5.21 3.42
CA LYS A 34 -0.27 4.73 3.60
C LYS A 34 -1.11 5.76 4.35
N GLU A 35 -0.63 6.22 5.50
CA GLU A 35 -1.36 7.16 6.34
C GLU A 35 -1.56 8.53 5.67
N ILE A 36 -0.61 8.99 4.86
CA ILE A 36 -0.77 10.22 4.04
C ILE A 36 -1.89 10.02 3.01
N PHE A 37 -1.87 8.91 2.27
CA PHE A 37 -2.84 8.62 1.22
C PHE A 37 -4.26 8.36 1.74
N GLU A 38 -4.39 7.76 2.93
CA GLU A 38 -5.68 7.57 3.61
C GLU A 38 -6.23 8.86 4.24
N GLY A 39 -5.42 9.92 4.32
CA GLY A 39 -5.83 11.23 4.83
C GLY A 39 -5.85 11.34 6.35
N ASN A 40 -4.97 10.63 7.06
CA ASN A 40 -4.92 10.63 8.53
C ASN A 40 -4.16 11.85 9.08
N GLU A 41 -4.71 13.05 8.82
CA GLU A 41 -4.08 14.37 9.09
C GLU A 41 -3.47 14.50 10.48
N LYS A 42 -4.17 14.02 11.53
CA LYS A 42 -3.72 14.12 12.92
C LYS A 42 -2.33 13.54 13.18
N LEU A 43 -1.91 12.55 12.38
CA LEU A 43 -0.57 11.93 12.50
C LEU A 43 0.54 12.84 11.97
N PHE A 44 0.18 13.89 11.23
CA PHE A 44 1.10 14.75 10.50
C PHE A 44 1.11 16.20 10.99
N GLU A 45 0.33 16.54 12.02
CA GLU A 45 0.32 17.88 12.61
C GLU A 45 1.74 18.32 13.01
N GLY A 46 2.15 19.51 12.55
CA GLY A 46 3.49 20.06 12.80
C GLY A 46 4.63 19.44 11.99
N LEU A 47 4.35 18.47 11.10
CA LEU A 47 5.33 17.92 10.16
C LEU A 47 5.35 18.72 8.85
N TYR A 48 6.41 18.56 8.04
CA TYR A 48 6.61 19.36 6.83
C TYR A 48 5.45 19.25 5.81
N ILE A 49 4.78 18.11 5.75
CA ILE A 49 3.68 17.84 4.81
C ILE A 49 2.33 18.44 5.24
N HIS A 50 2.16 18.81 6.51
CA HIS A 50 0.86 19.16 7.09
C HIS A 50 0.10 20.23 6.30
N ASP A 51 0.78 21.32 5.95
CA ASP A 51 0.24 22.47 5.21
C ASP A 51 0.38 22.32 3.68
N LYS A 52 0.94 21.21 3.18
CA LYS A 52 1.32 21.01 1.77
C LYS A 52 0.57 19.87 1.09
N TRP A 53 -0.25 19.16 1.84
CA TRP A 53 -1.10 18.07 1.36
C TRP A 53 -2.57 18.43 1.58
N ASP A 54 -3.40 18.02 0.63
CA ASP A 54 -4.84 18.19 0.73
C ASP A 54 -5.44 16.99 1.47
N TRP A 55 -5.65 17.13 2.78
CA TRP A 55 -6.19 16.08 3.64
C TRP A 55 -7.65 15.70 3.35
N SER A 56 -8.37 16.52 2.57
CA SER A 56 -9.70 16.15 2.10
C SER A 56 -9.66 15.05 1.04
N ARG A 57 -8.53 14.90 0.34
CA ARG A 57 -8.33 13.88 -0.70
C ARG A 57 -7.86 12.58 -0.10
N LYS A 58 -8.66 11.53 -0.30
CA LYS A 58 -8.38 10.17 0.18
C LYS A 58 -8.24 9.23 -1.00
N PHE A 59 -7.18 8.44 -0.98
CA PHE A 59 -6.86 7.48 -2.01
C PHE A 59 -7.11 6.06 -1.47
N PRO A 60 -7.71 5.16 -2.25
CA PRO A 60 -7.77 3.76 -1.85
C PRO A 60 -6.36 3.16 -1.88
N VAL A 61 -5.95 2.58 -0.74
CA VAL A 61 -4.62 1.97 -0.57
C VAL A 61 -4.72 0.46 -0.50
N ILE A 62 -3.92 -0.22 -1.33
CA ILE A 62 -3.68 -1.66 -1.26
C ILE A 62 -2.28 -1.86 -0.69
N LYS A 63 -2.18 -2.30 0.55
CA LYS A 63 -0.91 -2.65 1.19
C LYS A 63 -0.67 -4.16 1.11
N ILE A 64 0.43 -4.55 0.46
CA ILE A 64 0.94 -5.92 0.41
C ILE A 64 2.19 -5.98 1.27
N ASP A 65 2.15 -6.79 2.32
CA ASP A 65 3.23 -6.91 3.29
C ASP A 65 3.73 -8.36 3.37
N PHE A 66 4.95 -8.59 2.89
CA PHE A 66 5.59 -9.89 2.96
C PHE A 66 6.31 -10.14 4.30
N ALA A 67 6.34 -9.16 5.22
CA ALA A 67 6.82 -9.35 6.58
C ALA A 67 6.01 -10.42 7.33
N GLY A 68 6.65 -11.11 8.28
CA GLY A 68 6.03 -12.18 9.08
C GLY A 68 5.86 -13.53 8.36
N GLY A 69 6.06 -14.63 9.09
CA GLY A 69 6.01 -16.01 8.59
C GLY A 69 7.29 -16.45 7.86
N VAL A 70 7.58 -17.76 7.90
CA VAL A 70 8.56 -18.41 7.01
C VAL A 70 7.74 -18.92 5.84
N LEU A 71 7.97 -18.38 4.64
CA LEU A 71 7.37 -18.89 3.42
C LEU A 71 8.23 -20.07 2.96
N ARG A 72 7.68 -21.28 3.02
CA ARG A 72 8.42 -22.51 2.72
C ARG A 72 8.25 -22.96 1.27
N ASN A 73 7.18 -22.52 0.61
CA ASN A 73 6.86 -22.88 -0.77
C ASN A 73 5.91 -21.87 -1.43
N ARG A 74 5.66 -22.07 -2.73
CA ARG A 74 4.77 -21.24 -3.55
C ARG A 74 3.32 -21.23 -3.04
N GLU A 75 2.81 -22.35 -2.57
CA GLU A 75 1.43 -22.48 -2.11
C GLU A 75 1.17 -21.64 -0.84
N GLU A 76 2.13 -21.57 0.07
CA GLU A 76 2.07 -20.69 1.25
C GLU A 76 2.10 -19.21 0.86
N LEU A 77 2.90 -18.84 -0.15
CA LEU A 77 2.93 -17.49 -0.70
C LEU A 77 1.57 -17.11 -1.30
N ASP A 78 1.00 -18.00 -2.12
CA ASP A 78 -0.30 -17.77 -2.76
C ASP A 78 -1.42 -17.62 -1.72
N LYS A 79 -1.42 -18.45 -0.67
CA LYS A 79 -2.34 -18.32 0.47
C LYS A 79 -2.17 -16.98 1.19
N LYS A 80 -0.93 -16.55 1.41
CA LYS A 80 -0.63 -15.26 2.07
C LYS A 80 -1.14 -14.09 1.23
N ILE A 81 -0.90 -14.09 -0.07
CA ILE A 81 -1.37 -13.04 -0.99
C ILE A 81 -2.91 -13.02 -1.00
N ASN A 82 -3.56 -14.17 -1.17
CA ASN A 82 -5.02 -14.26 -1.10
C ASN A 82 -5.59 -13.73 0.23
N GLY A 83 -4.93 -14.02 1.35
CA GLY A 83 -5.30 -13.48 2.65
C GLY A 83 -5.18 -11.95 2.74
N MET A 84 -4.14 -11.37 2.12
CA MET A 84 -3.98 -9.92 2.03
C MET A 84 -5.08 -9.30 1.15
N LEU A 85 -5.32 -9.85 -0.05
CA LEU A 85 -6.37 -9.37 -0.96
C LEU A 85 -7.76 -9.45 -0.31
N LEU A 86 -8.06 -10.53 0.43
CA LEU A 86 -9.33 -10.67 1.14
C LEU A 86 -9.51 -9.62 2.26
N LYS A 87 -8.44 -9.21 2.94
CA LYS A 87 -8.51 -8.12 3.92
C LYS A 87 -8.76 -6.78 3.23
N THR A 88 -8.10 -6.55 2.10
CA THR A 88 -8.29 -5.34 1.29
C THR A 88 -9.72 -5.24 0.76
N THR A 89 -10.27 -6.30 0.18
CA THR A 89 -11.66 -6.31 -0.32
C THR A 89 -12.64 -5.96 0.79
N LYS A 90 -12.49 -6.56 1.98
CA LYS A 90 -13.32 -6.25 3.15
C LYS A 90 -13.18 -4.80 3.62
N SER A 91 -11.96 -4.27 3.67
CA SER A 91 -11.69 -2.90 4.10
C SER A 91 -12.26 -1.86 3.13
N LEU A 92 -12.13 -2.10 1.83
CA LEU A 92 -12.61 -1.20 0.77
C LEU A 92 -14.09 -1.44 0.41
N ARG A 93 -14.68 -2.56 0.89
CA ARG A 93 -16.03 -3.04 0.56
C ARG A 93 -16.23 -3.35 -0.92
N ILE A 94 -15.22 -3.96 -1.53
CA ILE A 94 -15.21 -4.38 -2.92
C ILE A 94 -15.53 -5.87 -3.00
N ASN A 95 -16.40 -6.26 -3.93
CA ASN A 95 -16.66 -7.65 -4.25
C ASN A 95 -15.77 -8.07 -5.42
N CYS A 96 -15.30 -9.32 -5.38
CA CYS A 96 -14.49 -9.94 -6.43
C CYS A 96 -15.25 -11.16 -6.94
N GLU A 97 -15.23 -11.40 -8.24
CA GLU A 97 -15.82 -12.58 -8.87
C GLU A 97 -14.76 -13.62 -9.23
N LEU A 98 -13.52 -13.16 -9.51
CA LEU A 98 -12.41 -14.04 -9.84
C LEU A 98 -11.81 -14.67 -8.58
N ASP A 99 -11.30 -15.89 -8.74
CA ASP A 99 -10.74 -16.68 -7.63
C ASP A 99 -9.21 -16.66 -7.61
N ASP A 100 -8.58 -16.34 -8.74
CA ASP A 100 -7.12 -16.26 -8.86
C ASP A 100 -6.57 -14.91 -8.39
N ILE A 101 -5.29 -14.90 -7.99
CA ILE A 101 -4.61 -13.73 -7.42
C ILE A 101 -4.60 -12.56 -8.41
N GLN A 102 -4.32 -12.81 -9.68
CA GLN A 102 -4.18 -11.76 -10.69
C GLN A 102 -5.55 -11.13 -10.97
N GLY A 103 -6.57 -11.97 -11.16
CA GLY A 103 -7.96 -11.56 -11.36
C GLY A 103 -8.45 -10.68 -10.21
N ARG A 104 -8.37 -11.19 -8.98
CA ARG A 104 -8.82 -10.46 -7.78
C ARG A 104 -8.10 -9.13 -7.61
N PHE A 105 -6.79 -9.10 -7.83
CA PHE A 105 -6.03 -7.87 -7.70
C PHE A 105 -6.49 -6.82 -8.73
N GLY A 106 -6.76 -7.24 -9.97
CA GLY A 106 -7.34 -6.38 -11.01
C GLY A 106 -8.71 -5.83 -10.62
N GLU A 107 -9.62 -6.69 -10.14
CA GLU A 107 -10.96 -6.31 -9.70
C GLU A 107 -10.93 -5.32 -8.53
N ILE A 108 -10.03 -5.54 -7.54
CA ILE A 108 -9.85 -4.61 -6.42
C ILE A 108 -9.41 -3.24 -6.95
N ILE A 109 -8.47 -3.19 -7.88
CA ILE A 109 -7.99 -1.92 -8.44
C ILE A 109 -9.13 -1.21 -9.20
N ALA A 110 -9.84 -1.94 -10.07
CA ALA A 110 -10.93 -1.37 -10.86
C ALA A 110 -12.08 -0.88 -9.97
N GLY A 111 -12.56 -1.72 -9.05
CA GLY A 111 -13.64 -1.39 -8.13
C GLY A 111 -13.27 -0.26 -7.16
N ALA A 112 -12.03 -0.23 -6.66
CA ALA A 112 -11.55 0.87 -5.81
C ALA A 112 -11.51 2.19 -6.59
N ARG A 113 -11.05 2.16 -7.84
CA ARG A 113 -11.02 3.35 -8.69
C ARG A 113 -12.43 3.90 -8.93
N GLU A 114 -13.38 3.02 -9.23
CA GLU A 114 -14.78 3.37 -9.48
C GLU A 114 -15.46 3.93 -8.22
N GLN A 115 -15.32 3.24 -7.09
CA GLN A 115 -15.98 3.61 -5.83
C GLN A 115 -15.46 4.92 -5.23
N PHE A 116 -14.14 5.16 -5.29
CA PHE A 116 -13.52 6.31 -4.61
C PHE A 116 -13.27 7.49 -5.55
N GLY A 117 -13.35 7.31 -6.87
CA GLY A 117 -13.07 8.36 -7.86
C GLY A 117 -11.60 8.84 -7.89
N GLU A 118 -10.72 8.24 -7.09
CA GLU A 118 -9.29 8.56 -6.96
C GLU A 118 -8.40 7.40 -7.43
N ARG A 119 -7.14 7.69 -7.72
CA ARG A 119 -6.21 6.64 -8.21
C ARG A 119 -5.89 5.66 -7.07
N VAL A 120 -5.74 4.39 -7.42
CA VAL A 120 -5.38 3.36 -6.43
C VAL A 120 -3.89 3.40 -6.16
N VAL A 121 -3.52 3.37 -4.88
CA VAL A 121 -2.13 3.33 -4.43
C VAL A 121 -1.80 1.90 -4.03
N VAL A 122 -0.79 1.31 -4.65
CA VAL A 122 -0.28 -0.02 -4.29
C VAL A 122 1.04 0.16 -3.55
N LEU A 123 1.09 -0.32 -2.31
CA LEU A 123 2.28 -0.28 -1.46
C LEU A 123 2.73 -1.71 -1.20
N VAL A 124 3.99 -2.01 -1.54
CA VAL A 124 4.58 -3.34 -1.33
C VAL A 124 5.75 -3.22 -0.37
N ASP A 125 5.68 -3.94 0.75
CA ASP A 125 6.74 -3.98 1.76
C ASP A 125 7.40 -5.37 1.84
N GLU A 126 8.69 -5.39 2.18
CA GLU A 126 9.53 -6.61 2.29
C GLU A 126 9.43 -7.56 1.06
N TYR A 127 9.29 -6.98 -0.14
CA TYR A 127 9.13 -7.70 -1.41
C TYR A 127 10.27 -8.69 -1.74
N ASP A 128 11.45 -8.51 -1.14
CA ASP A 128 12.63 -9.35 -1.31
C ASP A 128 12.54 -10.65 -0.51
N LYS A 129 11.72 -10.70 0.54
CA LYS A 129 11.66 -11.85 1.45
C LYS A 129 11.23 -13.18 0.80
N PRO A 130 10.28 -13.23 -0.16
CA PRO A 130 9.93 -14.48 -0.85
C PRO A 130 10.99 -14.95 -1.86
N ILE A 131 11.96 -14.09 -2.21
CA ILE A 131 13.03 -14.39 -3.18
C ILE A 131 14.27 -14.97 -2.47
N LEU A 132 14.37 -14.75 -1.15
CA LEU A 132 15.46 -15.19 -0.27
C LEU A 132 15.15 -16.53 0.39
#